data_AF-A0AAV0NZG8-F1
#
_entry.id   AF-A0AAV0NZG8-F1
#
_cell.length_a   1.000
_cell.length_b   1.000
_cell.length_c   1.000
_cell.angle_alpha   90.00
_cell.angle_beta   90.00
_cell.angle_gamma   90.00
#
_symmetry.space_group_name_H-M   'P 1'
#
loop_
_entity.id
_entity.type
_entity.pdbx_description
1 polymer ?
#
loop_
_entity_poly.entity_id
_entity_poly.type
_entity_poly.pdbx_seq_one_letter_code
_entity_poly.pdbx_strand_id
1 'polypeptide(L)'
;MCSLSYYHMKYPAKVAYNGLHYDLPTWSINILPDCRHVAFNFAMVGVMTSNVQMLPTGTRLMWWETYKEDMNSHVDSSRMMTRGLLEHINVTGDTSHYLWYMT
;
A
#
# COMPACT_ATOMS: atom_id res chain seq x y z
N MET A 1 -11.87 -30.22 1.83
CA MET A 1 -10.88 -29.15 2.04
C MET A 1 -10.94 -28.69 3.47
N CYS A 2 -9.79 -28.62 4.15
CA CYS A 2 -9.64 -28.24 5.55
C CYS A 2 -8.54 -27.19 5.69
N SER A 3 -8.62 -26.38 6.75
CA SER A 3 -7.59 -25.41 7.12
C SER A 3 -7.23 -25.57 8.59
N LEU A 4 -5.94 -25.59 8.90
CA LEU A 4 -5.43 -25.56 10.28
C LEU A 4 -4.73 -24.23 10.50
N SER A 5 -5.32 -23.38 11.33
CA SER A 5 -4.81 -22.04 11.64
C SER A 5 -4.16 -22.01 13.02
N TYR A 6 -3.02 -21.34 13.13
CA TYR A 6 -2.33 -21.12 14.40
C TYR A 6 -1.94 -19.65 14.56
N TYR A 7 -2.56 -18.99 15.54
CA TYR A 7 -2.50 -17.53 15.73
C TYR A 7 -1.44 -17.07 16.74
N HIS A 8 -0.63 -18.00 17.26
CA HIS A 8 0.40 -17.63 18.23
C HIS A 8 1.61 -17.01 17.51
N MET A 9 2.05 -15.84 17.98
CA MET A 9 3.01 -15.01 17.24
C MET A 9 4.48 -15.40 17.46
N LYS A 10 4.82 -16.03 18.59
CA LYS A 10 6.23 -16.18 19.03
C LYS A 10 6.79 -17.59 18.91
N TYR A 11 5.97 -18.59 19.16
CA TYR A 11 6.39 -19.99 19.20
C TYR A 11 5.59 -20.77 18.16
N PRO A 12 6.23 -21.67 17.38
CA PRO A 12 5.53 -22.60 16.51
C PRO A 12 4.86 -23.70 17.34
N ALA A 13 3.93 -24.43 16.72
CA ALA A 13 3.26 -25.57 17.35
C ALA A 13 3.16 -26.76 16.42
N LYS A 14 3.00 -27.93 17.04
CA LYS A 14 2.63 -29.17 16.36
C LYS A 14 1.23 -29.55 16.80
N VAL A 15 0.30 -29.65 15.86
CA VAL A 15 -1.12 -29.89 16.13
C VAL A 15 -1.50 -31.28 15.63
N ALA A 16 -2.19 -32.04 16.47
CA ALA A 16 -2.78 -33.32 16.08
C ALA A 16 -4.19 -33.08 15.49
N TYR A 17 -4.41 -33.51 14.26
CA TYR A 17 -5.73 -33.48 13.59
C TYR A 17 -5.93 -34.76 12.79
N ASN A 18 -7.07 -35.44 13.03
CA ASN A 18 -7.44 -36.69 12.37
C ASN A 18 -6.36 -37.80 12.47
N GLY A 19 -5.72 -37.92 13.64
CA GLY A 19 -4.64 -38.89 13.91
C GLY A 19 -3.28 -38.54 13.28
N LEU A 20 -3.20 -37.47 12.48
CA LEU A 20 -1.96 -36.97 11.89
C LEU A 20 -1.46 -35.75 12.66
N HIS A 21 -0.15 -35.50 12.59
CA HIS A 21 0.46 -34.32 13.20
C HIS A 21 0.91 -33.34 12.12
N TYR A 22 0.63 -32.05 12.34
CA TYR A 22 0.97 -30.98 11.43
C TYR A 22 1.81 -29.94 12.13
N ASP A 23 2.94 -29.59 11.54
CA ASP A 23 3.77 -28.48 11.99
C ASP A 23 3.18 -27.17 11.48
N LEU A 24 2.97 -26.23 12.40
CA LEU A 24 2.43 -24.91 12.16
C LEU A 24 3.44 -23.87 12.67
N PRO A 25 4.14 -23.18 11.76
CA PRO A 25 4.90 -21.98 12.09
C PRO A 25 4.04 -20.94 12.81
N THR A 26 4.68 -19.99 13.47
CA THR A 26 4.00 -18.84 14.09
C THR A 26 3.11 -18.12 13.08
N TRP A 27 1.93 -17.69 13.52
CA TRP A 27 0.98 -16.93 12.71
C TRP A 27 0.78 -17.50 11.30
N SER A 28 0.40 -18.77 11.20
CA SER A 28 0.33 -19.47 9.92
C SER A 28 -0.92 -20.31 9.77
N ILE A 29 -1.23 -20.66 8.52
CA ILE A 29 -2.36 -21.51 8.15
C ILE A 29 -1.84 -22.59 7.20
N ASN A 30 -2.09 -23.86 7.53
CA ASN A 30 -1.93 -24.97 6.59
C ASN A 30 -3.24 -25.17 5.81
N ILE A 31 -3.15 -25.29 4.49
CA ILE A 31 -4.26 -25.64 3.61
C ILE A 31 -4.13 -27.09 3.18
N LEU A 32 -5.17 -27.87 3.45
CA LEU A 32 -5.24 -29.30 3.17
C LEU A 32 -6.43 -29.60 2.25
N PRO A 33 -6.21 -29.74 0.93
CA PRO A 33 -7.30 -30.00 -0.02
C PRO A 33 -8.09 -31.27 0.32
N ASP A 34 -7.38 -32.32 0.74
CA ASP A 34 -7.88 -33.65 1.10
C ASP A 34 -7.99 -33.88 2.62
N CYS A 35 -7.77 -32.84 3.43
CA CYS A 35 -7.73 -32.92 4.90
C CYS A 35 -6.69 -33.90 5.47
N ARG A 36 -5.67 -34.27 4.68
CA ARG A 36 -4.58 -35.18 5.09
C ARG A 36 -3.20 -34.63 4.76
N HIS A 37 -3.02 -34.02 3.59
CA HIS A 37 -1.73 -33.50 3.14
C HIS A 37 -1.74 -31.97 3.10
N VAL A 38 -0.65 -31.36 3.56
CA VAL A 38 -0.45 -29.91 3.46
C VAL A 38 -0.02 -29.57 2.04
N ALA A 39 -0.89 -28.90 1.29
CA ALA A 39 -0.57 -28.41 -0.05
C ALA A 39 0.12 -27.04 -0.01
N PHE A 40 -0.21 -26.22 0.99
CA PHE A 40 0.33 -24.87 1.12
C PHE A 40 0.32 -24.43 2.59
N ASN A 41 1.35 -23.68 3.00
CA ASN A 41 1.40 -22.98 4.28
C ASN A 41 1.71 -21.49 4.04
N PHE A 42 0.99 -20.61 4.72
CA PHE A 42 1.12 -19.16 4.53
C PHE A 42 2.44 -18.54 5.05
N ALA A 43 3.16 -19.22 5.94
CA ALA A 43 4.45 -18.77 6.47
C ALA A 43 5.66 -19.46 5.80
N MET A 44 5.45 -20.56 5.08
CA MET A 44 6.51 -21.25 4.33
C MET A 44 6.58 -20.70 2.91
N VAL A 45 7.54 -19.82 2.67
CA VAL A 45 7.78 -19.21 1.36
C VAL A 45 8.75 -20.10 0.56
N GLY A 46 8.24 -20.76 -0.48
CA GLY A 46 9.03 -21.64 -1.36
C GLY A 46 9.73 -20.94 -2.53
N VAL A 47 9.66 -19.60 -2.60
CA VAL A 47 10.22 -18.79 -3.69
C VAL A 47 11.29 -17.86 -3.16
N MET A 48 12.29 -17.57 -4.00
CA MET A 48 13.35 -16.62 -3.66
C MET A 48 12.80 -15.19 -3.73
N THR A 49 13.10 -14.37 -2.72
CA THR A 49 12.77 -12.94 -2.74
C THR A 49 13.70 -12.17 -3.67
N SER A 50 13.14 -11.26 -4.47
CA SER A 50 13.91 -10.35 -5.31
C SER A 50 14.29 -9.08 -4.53
N ASN A 51 15.55 -8.65 -4.63
CA ASN A 51 15.97 -7.34 -4.14
C ASN A 51 15.87 -6.31 -5.26
N VAL A 52 15.10 -5.25 -5.04
CA VAL A 52 14.92 -4.17 -6.03
C VAL A 52 16.07 -3.17 -5.89
N GLN A 53 16.66 -2.78 -7.01
CA GLN A 53 17.66 -1.72 -7.09
C GLN A 53 17.29 -0.75 -8.20
N MET A 54 17.38 0.55 -7.91
CA MET A 54 17.25 1.62 -8.90
C MET A 54 18.64 2.22 -9.13
N LEU A 55 19.29 1.76 -10.20
CA LEU A 55 20.60 2.26 -10.59
C LEU A 55 20.45 3.35 -11.65
N PRO A 56 21.23 4.45 -11.58
CA PRO A 56 21.22 5.45 -12.63
C PRO A 56 21.69 4.83 -13.95
N THR A 57 20.96 5.10 -15.03
CA THR A 57 21.24 4.56 -16.38
C THR A 57 22.41 5.23 -17.08
N GLY A 58 23.04 6.24 -16.47
CA GLY A 58 24.16 6.99 -17.06
C GLY A 58 23.77 7.89 -18.24
N THR A 59 22.47 8.11 -18.47
CA THR A 59 21.97 8.98 -19.55
C THR A 59 22.31 10.44 -19.27
N ARG A 60 22.70 11.17 -20.32
CA ARG A 60 22.97 12.61 -20.22
C ARG A 60 21.72 13.35 -19.77
N LEU A 61 21.79 14.03 -18.62
CA LEU A 61 20.71 14.86 -18.13
C LEU A 61 20.46 16.02 -19.09
N MET A 62 19.19 16.32 -19.34
CA MET A 62 18.79 17.50 -20.10
C MET A 62 18.94 18.75 -19.23
N TRP A 63 19.20 19.87 -19.90
CA TRP A 63 19.16 21.18 -19.25
C TRP A 63 17.71 21.52 -18.93
N TRP A 64 17.48 22.05 -17.73
CA TRP A 64 16.17 22.49 -17.27
C TRP A 64 16.17 24.00 -17.11
N GLU A 65 15.04 24.60 -17.46
CA GLU A 65 14.74 25.99 -17.12
C GLU A 65 13.70 26.02 -16.00
N THR A 66 13.67 27.12 -15.27
CA THR A 66 12.73 27.31 -14.16
C THR A 66 11.80 28.47 -14.47
N TYR A 67 10.52 28.28 -14.20
CA TYR A 67 9.53 29.33 -14.17
C TYR A 67 8.98 29.44 -12.76
N LYS A 68 9.00 30.65 -12.20
CA LYS A 68 8.44 30.92 -10.88
C LYS A 68 7.01 31.41 -11.06
N GLU A 69 6.05 30.62 -10.59
CA GLU A 69 4.65 31.01 -10.58
C GLU A 69 4.44 32.24 -9.69
N ASP A 70 3.65 33.21 -10.19
CA ASP A 70 3.35 34.44 -9.48
C ASP A 70 2.08 34.30 -8.63
N MET A 71 2.22 34.48 -7.32
CA MET A 71 1.12 34.43 -6.35
C MET A 71 0.14 35.60 -6.49
N ASN A 72 0.55 36.72 -7.10
CA ASN A 72 -0.23 37.96 -7.11
C ASN A 72 -0.93 38.23 -8.45
N SER A 73 -0.75 37.36 -9.45
CA SER A 73 -1.21 37.57 -10.83
C SER A 73 -2.73 37.41 -11.03
N HIS A 74 -3.43 36.76 -10.10
CA HIS A 74 -4.84 36.38 -10.24
C HIS A 74 -5.78 37.09 -9.25
N VAL A 75 -5.33 38.22 -8.70
CA VAL A 75 -6.01 38.97 -7.64
C VAL A 75 -7.36 39.55 -8.11
N ASP A 76 -7.54 39.84 -9.40
CA ASP A 76 -8.74 40.56 -9.87
C ASP A 76 -9.73 39.78 -10.74
N SER A 77 -9.34 38.64 -11.36
CA SER A 77 -10.18 38.00 -12.40
C SER A 77 -10.77 36.63 -12.04
N SER A 78 -10.26 35.91 -11.03
CA SER A 78 -10.65 34.51 -10.73
C SER A 78 -11.12 34.27 -9.29
N ARG A 79 -11.47 35.32 -8.54
CA ARG A 79 -11.81 35.19 -7.12
C ARG A 79 -13.29 34.96 -6.87
N MET A 80 -13.60 33.86 -6.19
CA MET A 80 -14.91 33.65 -5.58
C MET A 80 -14.90 34.15 -4.13
N MET A 81 -15.82 35.05 -3.78
CA MET A 81 -15.95 35.57 -2.43
C MET A 81 -17.07 34.86 -1.67
N THR A 82 -16.80 34.47 -0.42
CA THR A 82 -17.80 33.86 0.46
C THR A 82 -17.57 34.29 1.91
N ARG A 83 -18.62 34.17 2.75
CA ARG A 83 -18.50 34.36 4.19
C ARG A 83 -18.21 33.01 4.84
N GLY A 84 -16.97 32.81 5.30
CA GLY A 84 -16.50 31.58 5.93
C GLY A 84 -15.64 30.72 5.00
N LEU A 85 -15.20 29.57 5.52
CA LEU A 85 -14.37 28.63 4.78
C LEU A 85 -15.24 27.64 3.99
N LEU A 86 -14.82 27.35 2.76
CA LEU A 86 -15.44 26.34 1.90
C LEU A 86 -14.62 25.05 1.86
N GLU A 87 -15.28 23.92 1.62
CA GLU A 87 -14.63 22.62 1.48
C GLU A 87 -13.92 22.51 0.11
N HIS A 88 -12.76 21.86 0.08
CA HIS A 88 -11.83 21.87 -1.05
C HIS A 88 -12.44 21.23 -2.31
N ILE A 89 -12.94 19.99 -2.23
CA ILE A 89 -13.47 19.26 -3.40
C ILE A 89 -14.72 19.95 -3.94
N ASN A 90 -15.56 20.49 -3.06
CA ASN A 90 -16.74 21.23 -3.45
C ASN A 90 -16.38 22.51 -4.25
N VAL A 91 -15.23 23.13 -3.96
CA VAL A 91 -14.77 24.32 -4.69
C VAL A 91 -14.01 23.95 -5.96
N THR A 92 -13.15 22.93 -5.93
CA THR A 92 -12.33 22.56 -7.11
C THR A 92 -13.03 21.59 -8.04
N GLY A 93 -14.12 20.94 -7.63
CA GLY A 93 -14.82 19.94 -8.44
C GLY A 93 -13.93 18.79 -8.90
N ASP A 94 -12.86 18.49 -8.16
CA ASP A 94 -11.78 17.56 -8.54
C ASP A 94 -11.08 17.90 -9.87
N THR A 95 -11.15 19.15 -10.31
CA THR A 95 -10.45 19.61 -11.53
C THR A 95 -9.05 20.12 -11.25
N SER A 96 -8.70 20.35 -9.98
CA SER A 96 -7.39 20.84 -9.52
C SER A 96 -7.05 20.29 -8.14
N HIS A 97 -5.76 20.00 -7.91
CA HIS A 97 -5.21 19.67 -6.59
C HIS A 97 -4.94 20.89 -5.69
N TYR A 98 -5.05 22.10 -6.24
CA TYR A 98 -4.69 23.35 -5.57
C TYR A 98 -5.90 24.27 -5.40
N LEU A 99 -6.04 24.84 -4.20
CA LEU A 99 -7.00 25.86 -3.84
C LEU A 99 -6.35 26.90 -2.90
N TRP A 100 -6.50 28.18 -3.23
CA TRP A 100 -5.98 29.30 -2.42
C TRP A 100 -7.08 29.91 -1.57
N TYR A 101 -6.90 29.92 -0.24
CA TYR A 101 -7.76 30.67 0.68
C TYR A 101 -7.15 32.06 0.93
N MET A 102 -7.89 33.10 0.57
CA MET A 102 -7.52 34.51 0.77
C MET A 102 -8.62 35.20 1.59
N THR A 103 -8.24 36.15 2.47
CA THR A 103 -9.17 36.94 3.31
C THR A 103 -8.98 38.43 3.10
#